data_AF-A0A2M9A976-F1
#
_entry.id   AF-A0A2M9A976-F1
#
_cell.length_a   1.000
_cell.length_b   1.000
_cell.length_c   1.000
_cell.angle_alpha   90.00
_cell.angle_beta   90.00
_cell.angle_gamma   90.00
#
_symmetry.space_group_name_H-M   'P 1'
#
loop_
_entity.id
_entity.type
_entity.pdbx_description
1 polymer ?
#
loop_
_entity_poly.entity_id
_entity_poly.type
_entity_poly.pdbx_seq_one_letter_code
_entity_poly.pdbx_strand_id
1 'polypeptide(L)'
;MKLIPNGRWDNGDENTLPQVIVHILKDHHFLHVRFQVTEPDECYAATVDHDGGHAWEDSCVEIFVKALDSANEYINFEFTSKGFCYAARGLNREHRKEFLQTQYSQILRSKTEPVFENGKVTWELRVSIPGFLIGCRNLSIAEIYGNIYKCGDKTRRPHHLVHFPVNTEKPDFHQPRFFKKLI
;
A
#
# COMPACT_ATOMS: atom_id res chain seq x y z
N MET A 1 -4.11 13.01 -1.24
CA MET A 1 -5.24 12.20 -1.74
C MET A 1 -5.89 11.45 -0.59
N LYS A 2 -7.15 11.01 -0.72
CA LYS A 2 -7.87 10.21 0.28
C LYS A 2 -8.22 8.85 -0.31
N LEU A 3 -8.14 7.79 0.49
CA LEU A 3 -8.65 6.47 0.09
C LEU A 3 -10.14 6.37 0.38
N ILE A 4 -10.86 5.70 -0.52
CA ILE A 4 -12.32 5.57 -0.49
C ILE A 4 -12.72 4.09 -0.53
N PRO A 5 -13.91 3.74 -0.03
CA PRO A 5 -14.48 2.42 -0.26
C PRO A 5 -14.68 2.22 -1.76
N ASN A 6 -14.50 1.00 -2.24
CA ASN A 6 -14.81 0.69 -3.63
C ASN A 6 -16.29 0.37 -3.76
N GLY A 7 -17.05 1.20 -4.49
CA GLY A 7 -18.52 1.09 -4.56
C GLY A 7 -19.09 -0.21 -5.15
N ARG A 8 -18.25 -1.11 -5.66
CA ARG A 8 -18.66 -2.45 -6.11
C ARG A 8 -18.47 -3.55 -5.08
N TRP A 9 -17.74 -3.29 -4.00
CA TRP A 9 -17.45 -4.28 -2.97
C TRP A 9 -18.37 -4.07 -1.77
N ASP A 10 -18.65 -5.15 -1.05
CA ASP A 10 -19.32 -5.05 0.24
C ASP A 10 -18.33 -4.47 1.26
N ASN A 11 -18.50 -3.20 1.59
CA ASN A 11 -17.65 -2.49 2.54
C ASN A 11 -18.27 -2.38 3.94
N GLY A 12 -19.44 -3.00 4.17
CA GLY A 12 -20.24 -2.79 5.38
C GLY A 12 -20.65 -1.32 5.58
N ASP A 13 -20.78 -0.89 6.84
CA ASP A 13 -21.08 0.52 7.19
C ASP A 13 -19.87 1.45 6.92
N GLU A 14 -20.03 2.36 5.96
CA GLU A 14 -18.98 3.32 5.56
C GLU A 14 -18.52 4.24 6.71
N ASN A 15 -19.37 4.51 7.70
CA ASN A 15 -19.01 5.38 8.84
C ASN A 15 -17.99 4.74 9.79
N THR A 16 -17.69 3.46 9.58
CA THR A 16 -16.83 2.65 10.43
C THR A 16 -15.62 2.11 9.67
N LEU A 17 -15.31 2.69 8.51
CA LEU A 17 -14.12 2.38 7.73
C LEU A 17 -12.92 3.25 8.13
N PRO A 18 -11.69 2.77 7.90
CA PRO A 18 -10.50 3.60 8.08
C PRO A 18 -10.55 4.90 7.28
N GLN A 19 -9.99 5.95 7.85
CA GLN A 19 -9.70 7.20 7.15
C GLN A 19 -8.21 7.24 6.85
N VAL A 20 -7.88 7.33 5.56
CA VAL A 20 -6.47 7.35 5.11
C VAL A 20 -6.23 8.56 4.24
N ILE A 21 -5.29 9.40 4.65
CA ILE A 21 -4.75 10.50 3.86
C ILE A 21 -3.35 10.11 3.37
N VAL A 22 -3.15 10.24 2.08
CA VAL A 22 -1.90 9.89 1.41
C VAL A 22 -1.29 11.12 0.77
N HIS A 23 -0.01 11.34 1.01
CA HIS A 23 0.80 12.34 0.31
C HIS A 23 1.86 11.62 -0.51
N ILE A 24 1.99 11.99 -1.78
CA ILE A 24 2.96 11.40 -2.70
C ILE A 24 3.81 12.52 -3.29
N LEU A 25 5.11 12.31 -3.35
CA LEU A 25 6.04 13.15 -4.10
C LEU A 25 7.20 12.28 -4.59
N LYS A 26 7.94 12.76 -5.57
CA LYS A 26 9.15 12.11 -6.06
C LYS A 26 10.26 13.11 -6.20
N ASP A 27 11.48 12.67 -5.91
CA ASP A 27 12.69 13.39 -6.27
C ASP A 27 13.45 12.62 -7.36
N HIS A 28 14.73 12.88 -7.54
CA HIS A 28 15.56 12.18 -8.53
C HIS A 28 15.73 10.68 -8.21
N HIS A 29 15.75 10.31 -6.93
CA HIS A 29 16.14 8.99 -6.45
C HIS A 29 14.98 8.17 -5.87
N PHE A 30 13.98 8.82 -5.26
CA PHE A 30 12.96 8.15 -4.46
C PHE A 30 11.55 8.56 -4.85
N LEU A 31 10.65 7.57 -4.76
CA LEU A 31 9.22 7.80 -4.60
C LEU A 31 8.93 7.86 -3.11
N HIS A 32 8.46 9.01 -2.63
CA HIS A 32 8.10 9.22 -1.24
C HIS A 32 6.59 9.14 -1.07
N VAL A 33 6.14 8.34 -0.10
CA VAL A 33 4.74 8.22 0.25
C VAL A 33 4.57 8.34 1.76
N ARG A 34 3.64 9.19 2.19
CA ARG A 34 3.23 9.33 3.59
C ARG A 34 1.78 8.92 3.73
N PHE A 35 1.52 7.98 4.61
CA PHE A 35 0.20 7.53 5.02
C PHE A 35 -0.12 8.06 6.40
N GLN A 36 -1.24 8.75 6.55
CA GLN A 36 -1.83 9.11 7.83
C GLN A 36 -3.12 8.31 7.97
N VAL A 37 -3.17 7.41 8.95
CA VAL A 37 -4.27 6.46 9.12
C VAL A 37 -4.93 6.71 10.47
N THR A 38 -6.25 6.84 10.44
CA THR A 38 -7.10 6.76 11.62
C THR A 38 -8.16 5.70 11.35
N GLU A 39 -8.22 4.66 12.17
CA GLU A 39 -9.16 3.54 11.99
C GLU A 39 -9.79 3.13 13.31
N PRO A 40 -11.00 2.54 13.32
CA PRO A 40 -11.55 1.94 14.53
C PRO A 40 -10.64 0.84 15.08
N ASP A 41 -10.64 0.62 16.39
CA ASP A 41 -9.81 -0.41 17.04
C ASP A 41 -10.08 -1.82 16.46
N GLU A 42 -11.29 -2.10 15.99
CA GLU A 42 -11.66 -3.37 15.36
C GLU A 42 -11.02 -3.58 13.97
N CYS A 43 -10.62 -2.50 13.30
CA CYS A 43 -9.92 -2.52 12.02
C CYS A 43 -8.39 -2.64 12.20
N TYR A 44 -7.88 -2.62 13.43
CA TYR A 44 -6.45 -2.62 13.71
C TYR A 44 -5.92 -4.00 14.13
N ALA A 45 -4.84 -4.43 13.49
CA ALA A 45 -4.03 -5.58 13.88
C ALA A 45 -2.55 -5.31 13.54
N ALA A 46 -1.63 -5.90 14.29
CA ALA A 46 -0.18 -5.66 14.17
C ALA A 46 0.65 -6.86 14.63
N THR A 47 0.36 -8.02 14.03
CA THR A 47 0.92 -9.33 14.35
C THR A 47 2.20 -9.67 13.57
N VAL A 48 2.35 -9.16 12.35
CA VAL A 48 3.52 -9.38 11.50
C VAL A 48 4.77 -8.72 12.11
N ASP A 49 5.90 -9.41 12.06
CA ASP A 49 7.14 -9.05 12.74
C ASP A 49 8.41 -9.11 11.88
N HIS A 50 8.28 -9.32 10.57
CA HIS A 50 9.40 -9.38 9.62
C HIS A 50 8.98 -8.94 8.21
N ASP A 51 9.97 -8.51 7.41
CA ASP A 51 9.78 -8.26 5.98
C ASP A 51 9.54 -9.57 5.22
N GLY A 52 8.68 -9.54 4.19
CA GLY A 52 8.21 -10.73 3.48
C GLY A 52 7.06 -11.48 4.18
N GLY A 53 6.69 -11.08 5.41
CA GLY A 53 5.49 -11.59 6.07
C GLY A 53 4.20 -11.14 5.39
N HIS A 54 3.07 -11.79 5.70
CA HIS A 54 1.77 -11.50 5.11
C HIS A 54 1.18 -10.16 5.61
N ALA A 55 1.70 -9.04 5.09
CA ALA A 55 1.35 -7.70 5.56
C ALA A 55 -0.16 -7.42 5.49
N TRP A 56 -0.85 -7.89 4.44
CA TRP A 56 -2.29 -7.71 4.20
C TRP A 56 -3.21 -8.31 5.30
N GLU A 57 -2.69 -9.19 6.15
CA GLU A 57 -3.46 -9.76 7.27
C GLU A 57 -3.61 -8.75 8.43
N ASP A 58 -2.68 -7.81 8.55
CA ASP A 58 -2.64 -6.74 9.57
C ASP A 58 -3.24 -5.43 9.05
N SER A 59 -3.24 -4.37 9.88
CA SER A 59 -3.50 -3.02 9.38
C SER A 59 -2.41 -2.60 8.39
N CYS A 60 -2.76 -2.62 7.10
CA CYS A 60 -1.81 -2.57 5.99
C CYS A 60 -2.16 -1.48 4.98
N VAL A 61 -1.18 -0.67 4.60
CA VAL A 61 -1.27 0.27 3.46
C VAL A 61 -0.40 -0.22 2.31
N GLU A 62 -0.88 -0.05 1.09
CA GLU A 62 -0.23 -0.66 -0.07
C GLU A 62 0.00 0.36 -1.20
N ILE A 63 1.12 0.20 -1.90
CA ILE A 63 1.52 0.97 -3.07
C ILE A 63 1.73 0.00 -4.21
N PHE A 64 0.92 0.12 -5.26
CA PHE A 64 1.08 -0.68 -6.47
C PHE A 64 1.50 0.25 -7.61
N VAL A 65 2.56 -0.11 -8.32
CA VAL A 65 3.09 0.69 -9.43
C VAL A 65 3.41 -0.18 -10.63
N LYS A 66 3.14 0.33 -11.82
CA LYS A 66 3.66 -0.27 -13.06
C LYS A 66 5.18 -0.19 -13.07
N ALA A 67 5.85 -1.26 -13.46
CA ALA A 67 7.30 -1.25 -13.63
C ALA A 67 7.69 -0.29 -14.75
N LEU A 68 8.68 0.58 -14.50
CA LEU A 68 9.09 1.61 -15.47
C LEU A 68 10.02 1.06 -16.56
N ASP A 69 10.64 -0.09 -16.33
CA ASP A 69 11.51 -0.83 -17.24
C ASP A 69 10.80 -2.03 -17.91
N SER A 70 9.51 -2.26 -17.63
CA SER A 70 8.75 -3.37 -18.20
C SER A 70 7.27 -3.01 -18.44
N ALA A 71 6.81 -3.22 -19.67
CA ALA A 71 5.44 -2.84 -20.07
C ALA A 71 4.34 -3.70 -19.42
N ASN A 72 4.67 -4.92 -18.99
CA ASN A 72 3.70 -5.93 -18.54
C ASN A 72 3.82 -6.28 -17.06
N GLU A 73 4.82 -5.73 -16.36
CA GLU A 73 5.01 -6.00 -14.94
C GLU A 73 4.54 -4.84 -14.07
N TYR A 74 4.21 -5.18 -12.83
CA TYR A 74 4.00 -4.22 -11.76
C TYR A 74 4.75 -4.68 -10.51
N ILE A 75 4.86 -3.76 -9.55
CA ILE A 75 5.42 -3.99 -8.23
C ILE A 75 4.34 -3.62 -7.21
N ASN A 76 4.11 -4.51 -6.25
CA ASN A 76 3.36 -4.20 -5.04
C ASN A 76 4.33 -4.02 -3.86
N PHE A 77 4.05 -3.02 -3.04
CA PHE A 77 4.68 -2.81 -1.73
C PHE A 77 3.57 -2.67 -0.70
N GLU A 78 3.55 -3.55 0.28
CA GLU A 78 2.48 -3.67 1.27
C GLU A 78 3.11 -3.51 2.65
N PHE A 79 2.71 -2.47 3.38
CA PHE A 79 3.34 -2.07 4.62
C PHE A 79 2.38 -2.15 5.79
N THR A 80 2.79 -2.86 6.83
CA THR A 80 2.03 -2.88 8.10
C THR A 80 2.22 -1.58 8.88
N SER A 81 1.36 -1.33 9.87
CA SER A 81 1.52 -0.23 10.83
C SER A 81 2.85 -0.26 11.59
N LYS A 82 3.49 -1.43 11.69
CA LYS A 82 4.84 -1.62 12.28
C LYS A 82 5.97 -1.32 11.31
N GLY A 83 5.68 -1.04 10.04
CA GLY A 83 6.67 -0.71 9.01
C GLY A 83 7.34 -1.92 8.35
N PHE A 84 6.87 -3.14 8.62
CA PHE A 84 7.28 -4.33 7.89
C PHE A 84 6.65 -4.34 6.50
N CYS A 85 7.40 -4.82 5.51
CA CYS A 85 7.04 -4.74 4.10
C CYS A 85 6.96 -6.14 3.48
N TYR A 86 5.88 -6.42 2.78
CA TYR A 86 5.85 -7.42 1.72
C TYR A 86 5.97 -6.71 0.37
N ALA A 87 6.86 -7.17 -0.51
CA ALA A 87 6.96 -6.63 -1.85
C ALA A 87 7.27 -7.71 -2.87
N ALA A 88 6.65 -7.58 -4.04
CA ALA A 88 6.87 -8.50 -5.14
C ALA A 88 6.73 -7.80 -6.48
N ARG A 89 7.38 -8.33 -7.51
CA ARG A 89 7.36 -7.81 -8.88
C ARG A 89 7.05 -8.90 -9.89
N GLY A 90 6.16 -8.63 -10.83
CA GLY A 90 5.91 -9.53 -11.96
C GLY A 90 4.64 -9.23 -12.74
N LEU A 91 4.22 -10.19 -13.55
CA LEU A 91 3.15 -10.01 -14.55
C LEU A 91 1.75 -9.96 -13.93
N ASN A 92 1.52 -10.80 -12.94
CA ASN A 92 0.24 -10.97 -12.26
C ASN A 92 0.49 -11.56 -10.87
N ARG A 93 -0.60 -11.77 -10.12
CA ARG A 93 -0.54 -12.28 -8.75
C ARG A 93 0.26 -13.60 -8.68
N GLU A 94 0.14 -14.47 -9.69
CA GLU A 94 0.69 -15.83 -9.66
C GLU A 94 2.12 -15.91 -10.23
N HIS A 95 2.54 -14.88 -10.97
CA HIS A 95 3.81 -14.82 -11.68
C HIS A 95 4.63 -13.59 -11.27
N ARG A 96 4.76 -13.40 -9.96
CA ARG A 96 5.61 -12.38 -9.34
C ARG A 96 6.68 -13.02 -8.47
N LYS A 97 7.82 -12.36 -8.37
CA LYS A 97 8.91 -12.75 -7.48
C LYS A 97 8.96 -11.78 -6.32
N GLU A 98 9.02 -12.35 -5.13
CA GLU A 98 9.19 -11.58 -3.89
C GLU A 98 10.55 -10.91 -3.85
N PHE A 99 10.60 -9.77 -3.16
CA PHE A 99 11.84 -9.04 -2.95
C PHE A 99 12.74 -9.80 -1.98
N LEU A 100 14.05 -9.72 -2.23
CA LEU A 100 15.06 -10.23 -1.33
C LEU A 100 15.25 -9.29 -0.13
N GLN A 101 15.81 -9.80 0.96
CA GLN A 101 16.14 -8.99 2.15
C GLN A 101 17.02 -7.77 1.81
N THR A 102 17.93 -7.93 0.85
CA THR A 102 18.79 -6.85 0.35
C THR A 102 18.03 -5.74 -0.38
N GLN A 103 16.84 -6.02 -0.90
CA GLN A 103 15.96 -5.01 -1.53
C GLN A 103 15.08 -4.33 -0.48
N TYR A 104 14.51 -5.09 0.46
CA TYR A 104 13.76 -4.52 1.57
C TYR A 104 14.57 -3.51 2.37
N SER A 105 15.85 -3.78 2.62
CA SER A 105 16.75 -2.89 3.36
C SER A 105 17.02 -1.55 2.67
N GLN A 106 16.71 -1.43 1.37
CA GLN A 106 16.90 -0.18 0.61
C GLN A 106 15.70 0.77 0.74
N ILE A 107 14.56 0.27 1.22
CA ILE A 107 13.37 1.09 1.43
C ILE A 107 13.52 1.83 2.76
N LEU A 108 13.60 3.16 2.70
CA LEU A 108 13.68 3.99 3.90
C LEU A 108 12.29 4.10 4.52
N ARG A 109 12.19 3.88 5.83
CA ARG A 109 10.92 3.79 6.56
C ARG A 109 11.00 4.60 7.85
N SER A 110 9.94 5.35 8.13
CA SER A 110 9.76 6.05 9.39
C SER A 110 8.30 5.92 9.80
N LYS A 111 8.05 5.53 11.05
CA LYS A 111 6.71 5.32 11.59
C LYS A 111 6.51 6.07 12.90
N THR A 112 5.26 6.29 13.26
CA THR A 112 4.89 6.59 14.65
C THR A 112 4.50 5.31 15.37
N GLU A 113 4.52 5.33 16.70
CA GLU A 113 3.79 4.31 17.44
C GLU A 113 2.27 4.54 17.28
N PRO A 114 1.47 3.47 17.24
CA PRO A 114 0.02 3.59 17.22
C PRO A 114 -0.50 4.21 18.52
N VAL A 115 -1.42 5.18 18.39
CA VAL A 115 -2.08 5.84 19.53
C VAL A 115 -3.54 5.41 19.55
N PHE A 116 -3.99 4.85 20.68
CA PHE A 116 -5.36 4.39 20.90
C PHE A 116 -6.11 5.41 21.74
N GLU A 117 -7.19 5.97 21.19
CA GLU A 117 -8.01 6.97 21.88
C GLU A 117 -9.47 6.89 21.39
N ASN A 118 -10.42 6.82 22.32
CA ASN A 118 -11.86 6.84 22.03
C ASN A 118 -12.31 5.78 21.00
N GLY A 119 -11.78 4.55 21.10
CA GLY A 119 -12.12 3.44 20.20
C GLY A 119 -11.53 3.54 18.79
N LYS A 120 -10.53 4.41 18.60
CA LYS A 120 -9.79 4.58 17.36
C LYS A 120 -8.29 4.45 17.58
N VAL A 121 -7.62 3.95 16.56
CA VAL A 121 -6.16 3.91 16.46
C VAL A 121 -5.71 4.91 15.40
N THR A 122 -4.73 5.73 15.73
CA THR A 122 -4.06 6.61 14.77
C THR A 122 -2.58 6.25 14.66
N TRP A 123 -2.09 6.15 13.43
CA TRP A 123 -0.69 5.90 13.15
C TRP A 123 -0.28 6.53 11.81
N GLU A 124 1.02 6.73 11.63
CA GLU A 124 1.59 7.27 10.42
C GLU A 124 2.78 6.44 9.95
N LEU A 125 2.89 6.29 8.63
CA LEU A 125 4.01 5.65 7.97
C LEU A 125 4.51 6.54 6.83
N ARG A 126 5.82 6.78 6.79
CA ARG A 126 6.53 7.40 5.68
C ARG A 126 7.47 6.37 5.07
N VAL A 127 7.38 6.21 3.76
CA VAL A 127 8.27 5.33 3.00
C VAL A 127 8.94 6.12 1.88
N SER A 128 10.22 5.84 1.64
CA SER A 128 10.94 6.32 0.46
C SER A 128 11.45 5.10 -0.29
N ILE A 129 10.85 4.83 -1.44
CA ILE A 129 11.14 3.68 -2.30
C ILE A 129 12.15 4.13 -3.35
N PRO A 130 13.37 3.57 -3.37
CA PRO A 130 14.35 3.86 -4.42
C PRO A 130 13.78 3.58 -5.81
N GLY A 131 13.99 4.48 -6.75
CA GLY A 131 13.48 4.36 -8.12
C GLY A 131 13.93 3.07 -8.80
N PHE A 132 15.14 2.58 -8.52
CA PHE A 132 15.64 1.38 -9.16
C PHE A 132 14.82 0.13 -8.78
N LEU A 133 14.16 0.12 -7.62
CA LEU A 133 13.24 -0.96 -7.22
C LEU A 133 11.95 -0.97 -8.06
N ILE A 134 11.60 0.16 -8.68
CA ILE A 134 10.46 0.29 -9.60
C ILE A 134 10.90 0.41 -11.07
N GLY A 135 12.16 0.10 -11.37
CA GLY A 135 12.69 0.06 -12.73
C GLY A 135 13.20 1.39 -13.28
N CYS A 136 13.57 2.35 -12.44
CA CYS A 136 13.99 3.67 -12.91
C CYS A 136 15.16 4.27 -12.11
N ARG A 137 16.23 4.72 -12.78
CA ARG A 137 17.38 5.36 -12.10
C ARG A 137 17.19 6.85 -11.81
N ASN A 138 16.25 7.49 -12.50
CA ASN A 138 15.96 8.92 -12.38
C ASN A 138 14.45 9.14 -12.42
N LEU A 139 13.86 9.36 -11.25
CA LEU A 139 12.42 9.55 -11.12
C LEU A 139 11.95 10.97 -11.44
N SER A 140 12.84 11.96 -11.59
CA SER A 140 12.46 13.37 -11.73
C SER A 140 11.48 13.61 -12.87
N ILE A 141 11.62 12.89 -13.99
CA ILE A 141 10.76 13.02 -15.18
C ILE A 141 9.82 11.83 -15.40
N ALA A 142 9.92 10.77 -14.60
CA ALA A 142 9.10 9.58 -14.78
C ALA A 142 7.64 9.88 -14.39
N GLU A 143 6.69 9.47 -15.24
CA GLU A 143 5.28 9.36 -14.84
C GLU A 143 5.06 8.00 -14.18
N ILE A 144 4.46 8.01 -12.98
CA ILE A 144 4.24 6.79 -12.22
C ILE A 144 2.76 6.44 -12.30
N TYR A 145 2.45 5.29 -12.90
CA TYR A 145 1.11 4.74 -12.97
C TYR A 145 0.95 3.65 -11.92
N GLY A 146 -0.16 3.66 -11.21
CA GLY A 146 -0.38 2.77 -10.09
C GLY A 146 -1.71 2.95 -9.41
N ASN A 147 -1.79 2.44 -8.19
CA ASN A 147 -2.90 2.66 -7.26
C ASN A 147 -2.39 2.52 -5.81
N ILE A 148 -3.19 2.97 -4.86
CA ILE A 148 -2.87 2.97 -3.44
C ILE A 148 -4.04 2.35 -2.68
N TYR A 149 -3.75 1.51 -1.69
CA TYR A 149 -4.75 0.73 -0.97
C TYR A 149 -4.59 0.78 0.55
N LYS A 150 -5.65 0.40 1.26
CA LYS A 150 -5.66 0.08 2.70
C LYS A 150 -6.48 -1.18 2.90
N CYS A 151 -5.97 -2.12 3.68
CA CYS A 151 -6.68 -3.34 4.02
C CYS A 151 -6.35 -3.84 5.45
N GLY A 152 -6.94 -4.97 5.79
CA GLY A 152 -6.65 -5.75 6.99
C GLY A 152 -7.50 -7.00 7.06
N ASP A 153 -7.11 -8.03 6.31
CA ASP A 153 -7.92 -9.22 6.04
C ASP A 153 -8.21 -10.07 7.29
N LYS A 154 -7.32 -10.06 8.29
CA LYS A 154 -7.50 -10.79 9.56
C LYS A 154 -7.75 -9.89 10.76
N THR A 155 -8.09 -8.63 10.53
CA THR A 155 -8.57 -7.74 11.59
C THR A 155 -9.96 -8.21 12.07
N ARG A 156 -10.45 -7.72 13.21
CA ARG A 156 -11.80 -8.06 13.68
C ARG A 156 -12.87 -7.59 12.68
N ARG A 157 -12.55 -6.52 11.94
CA ARG A 157 -13.38 -5.99 10.87
C ARG A 157 -12.57 -5.80 9.57
N PRO A 158 -12.56 -6.82 8.69
CA PRO A 158 -11.93 -6.73 7.38
C PRO A 158 -12.50 -5.59 6.55
N HIS A 159 -11.65 -4.97 5.73
CA HIS A 159 -11.99 -3.80 4.92
C HIS A 159 -11.01 -3.65 3.76
N HIS A 160 -11.45 -2.97 2.69
CA HIS A 160 -10.63 -2.74 1.49
C HIS A 160 -10.92 -1.36 0.92
N LEU A 161 -9.93 -0.46 0.98
CA LEU A 161 -10.04 0.90 0.44
C LEU A 161 -9.08 1.08 -0.73
N VAL A 162 -9.47 1.94 -1.65
CA VAL A 162 -8.74 2.23 -2.89
C VAL A 162 -8.58 3.72 -3.10
N HIS A 163 -7.52 4.14 -3.80
CA HIS A 163 -7.45 5.50 -4.33
C HIS A 163 -8.22 5.63 -5.65
N PHE A 164 -7.93 4.73 -6.60
CA PHE A 164 -8.67 4.62 -7.86
C PHE A 164 -9.59 3.38 -7.85
N PRO A 165 -10.87 3.51 -8.26
CA PRO A 165 -11.80 2.39 -8.29
C PRO A 165 -11.31 1.21 -9.14
N VAL A 166 -11.49 -0.01 -8.62
CA VAL A 166 -11.17 -1.27 -9.30
C VAL A 166 -12.48 -1.94 -9.69
N ASN A 167 -12.69 -2.15 -10.98
CA ASN A 167 -13.95 -2.70 -11.49
C ASN A 167 -13.92 -4.24 -11.48
N THR A 168 -13.99 -4.83 -10.29
CA THR A 168 -14.11 -6.28 -10.05
C THR A 168 -15.31 -6.57 -9.14
N GLU A 169 -15.84 -7.80 -9.20
CA GLU A 169 -16.98 -8.21 -8.35
C GLU A 169 -16.62 -8.33 -6.87
N LYS A 170 -15.37 -8.69 -6.58
CA LYS A 170 -14.83 -8.86 -5.22
C LYS A 170 -13.54 -8.06 -5.06
N PRO A 171 -13.11 -7.76 -3.80
CA PRO A 171 -11.82 -7.15 -3.52
C PRO A 171 -10.68 -7.87 -4.25
N ASP A 172 -10.03 -7.13 -5.16
CA ASP A 172 -8.87 -7.62 -5.89
C ASP A 172 -7.98 -6.45 -6.35
N PHE A 173 -6.91 -6.20 -5.59
CA PHE A 173 -5.97 -5.11 -5.86
C PHE A 173 -4.98 -5.41 -7.00
N HIS A 174 -4.79 -6.68 -7.37
CA HIS A 174 -3.82 -7.13 -8.37
C HIS A 174 -4.35 -6.95 -9.80
N GLN A 175 -4.77 -5.74 -10.12
CA GLN A 175 -5.44 -5.40 -11.38
C GLN A 175 -4.76 -4.21 -12.09
N PRO A 176 -3.56 -4.41 -12.70
CA PRO A 176 -2.82 -3.33 -13.34
C PRO A 176 -3.58 -2.58 -14.44
N ARG A 177 -4.59 -3.20 -15.05
CA ARG A 177 -5.49 -2.58 -16.02
C ARG A 177 -6.30 -1.39 -15.46
N PHE A 178 -6.43 -1.27 -14.14
CA PHE A 178 -7.10 -0.15 -13.49
C PHE A 178 -6.14 0.89 -12.91
N PHE A 179 -4.82 0.72 -13.07
CA PHE A 179 -3.85 1.71 -12.63
C PHE A 179 -4.04 3.01 -13.40
N LYS A 180 -3.87 4.14 -12.69
CA LYS A 180 -3.91 5.49 -13.26
C LYS A 180 -2.67 6.25 -12.85
N LYS A 181 -2.47 7.43 -13.44
CA LYS A 181 -1.36 8.31 -13.09
C LYS A 181 -1.45 8.75 -11.63
N LEU A 182 -0.44 8.40 -10.83
CA LEU A 182 -0.29 8.81 -9.44
C LEU A 182 0.45 10.16 -9.33
N ILE A 183 1.53 10.31 -10.09
CA ILE A 183 2.39 11.50 -10.15
C ILE A 183 3.15 11.58 -11.47
#